data_AF-A0AAN8T9V1-F1
#
_entry.id   AF-A0AAN8T9V1-F1
#
_cell.length_a   1.000
_cell.length_b   1.000
_cell.length_c   1.000
_cell.angle_alpha   90.00
_cell.angle_beta   90.00
_cell.angle_gamma   90.00
#
_symmetry.space_group_name_H-M   'P 1'
#
loop_
_entity.id
_entity.type
_entity.pdbx_description
1 polymer ?
#
loop_
_entity_poly.entity_id
_entity_poly.type
_entity_poly.pdbx_seq_one_letter_code
_entity_poly.pdbx_strand_id
1 'polypeptide(L)'
;MYQTHERELSELTRWWKDLDYENKYPYARDKLVECYFWATGCDISGMDLISSYMRPLYQVLLDYFDEMEEELTKDGIAHYVYYAKIETNKWIKRYLKEAEWLKDDIIPKCEEYKRNATIAISNQMILITSLIVEGEFISKETFEWMINESLIAPASSLINRLKGDIIGHEHEQQREHGASFIECYMKEYRASK
;
A
#
# COMPACT_ATOMS: atom_id res chain seq x y z
N MET A 1 22.14 13.73 -12.91
CA MET A 1 21.57 12.38 -12.74
C MET A 1 22.22 11.65 -11.58
N TYR A 2 23.44 11.09 -11.67
CA TYR A 2 24.01 10.29 -10.55
C TYR A 2 24.10 11.07 -9.22
N GLN A 3 24.68 12.28 -9.24
CA GLN A 3 24.76 13.14 -8.04
C GLN A 3 23.40 13.63 -7.53
N THR A 4 22.38 13.65 -8.40
CA THR A 4 21.01 14.07 -8.05
C THR A 4 20.31 12.96 -7.28
N HIS A 5 20.40 11.73 -7.78
CA HIS A 5 19.83 10.55 -7.12
C HIS A 5 20.52 10.21 -5.79
N GLU A 6 21.83 10.43 -5.67
CA GLU A 6 22.52 10.25 -4.38
C GLU A 6 22.05 11.26 -3.33
N ARG A 7 21.75 12.50 -3.74
CA ARG A 7 21.21 13.52 -2.84
C ARG A 7 19.78 13.18 -2.41
N GLU A 8 18.91 12.83 -3.35
CA GLU A 8 17.53 12.40 -3.09
C GLU A 8 17.49 11.19 -2.15
N LEU A 9 18.32 10.17 -2.40
CA LEU A 9 18.44 9.00 -1.53
C LEU A 9 18.97 9.37 -0.14
N SER A 10 19.90 10.32 -0.03
CA SER A 10 20.42 10.79 1.25
C SER A 10 19.36 11.54 2.06
N GLU A 11 18.51 12.34 1.40
CA GLU A 11 17.39 13.06 2.01
C GLU A 11 16.30 12.08 2.46
N LEU A 12 15.88 11.14 1.60
CA LEU A 12 14.95 10.06 1.95
C LEU A 12 15.45 9.21 3.11
N THR A 13 16.74 8.84 3.09
CA THR A 13 17.36 8.05 4.16
C THR A 13 17.41 8.84 5.47
N ARG A 14 17.63 10.15 5.41
CA ARG A 14 17.61 11.01 6.59
C ARG A 14 16.20 11.13 7.16
N TRP A 15 15.22 11.44 6.32
CA TRP A 15 13.80 11.50 6.70
C TRP A 15 13.33 10.17 7.33
N TRP A 16 13.68 9.03 6.72
CA TRP A 16 13.38 7.70 7.28
C TRP A 16 14.03 7.45 8.64
N LYS A 17 15.27 7.93 8.84
CA LYS A 17 15.97 7.83 10.13
C LYS A 17 15.37 8.76 11.18
N ASP A 18 14.96 9.98 10.80
CA ASP A 18 14.37 10.97 11.70
C ASP A 18 12.98 10.55 12.20
N LEU A 19 12.22 9.81 11.37
CA LEU A 19 10.99 9.13 11.78
C LEU A 19 11.23 8.16 12.95
N ASP A 20 12.40 7.52 12.98
CA ASP A 20 12.80 6.50 13.96
C ASP A 20 11.77 5.36 14.06
N TYR A 21 11.25 4.97 12.90
CA TYR A 21 10.09 4.08 12.78
C TYR A 21 10.32 2.71 13.44
N GLU A 22 11.51 2.14 13.25
CA GLU A 22 11.84 0.79 13.76
C GLU A 22 11.89 0.73 15.30
N ASN A 23 12.33 1.81 15.96
CA ASN A 23 12.43 1.86 17.42
C ASN A 23 11.14 2.36 18.08
N LYS A 24 10.43 3.31 17.45
CA LYS A 24 9.15 3.82 17.97
C LYS A 24 8.01 2.82 17.78
N TYR A 25 8.03 2.05 16.70
CA TYR A 25 6.93 1.18 16.30
C TYR A 25 7.42 -0.24 15.98
N PRO A 26 8.03 -0.97 16.94
CA PRO A 26 8.58 -2.31 16.71
C PRO A 26 7.51 -3.32 16.26
N TYR A 27 6.25 -3.04 16.61
CA TYR A 27 5.06 -3.79 16.25
C TYR A 27 4.61 -3.61 14.80
N ALA A 28 5.06 -2.56 14.11
CA ALA A 28 4.62 -2.27 12.75
C ALA A 28 5.23 -3.20 11.70
N ARG A 29 6.13 -4.12 12.11
CA ARG A 29 6.59 -5.26 11.29
C ARG A 29 5.65 -6.48 11.37
N ASP A 30 4.69 -6.47 12.29
CA ASP A 30 3.67 -7.50 12.39
C ASP A 30 2.57 -7.21 11.36
N LYS A 31 2.47 -8.08 10.34
CA LYS A 31 1.49 -7.93 9.25
C LYS A 31 0.05 -7.87 9.79
N LEU A 32 -0.27 -8.49 10.93
CA LEU A 32 -1.63 -8.43 11.49
C LEU A 32 -1.95 -7.01 12.01
N VAL A 33 -0.98 -6.39 12.67
CA VAL A 33 -1.08 -5.01 13.18
C VAL A 33 -1.06 -4.02 12.02
N GLU A 34 -0.23 -4.24 11.00
CA GLU A 34 -0.20 -3.48 9.76
C GLU A 34 -1.54 -3.64 8.98
N CYS A 35 -2.11 -4.83 8.93
CA CYS A 35 -3.41 -5.07 8.30
C CYS A 35 -4.56 -4.38 9.05
N TYR A 36 -4.56 -4.42 10.39
CA TYR A 36 -5.53 -3.70 11.22
C TYR A 36 -5.29 -2.17 11.24
N PHE A 37 -4.04 -1.74 11.10
CA PHE A 37 -3.60 -0.35 11.00
C PHE A 37 -4.30 0.37 9.86
N TRP A 38 -4.14 -0.23 8.67
CA TRP A 38 -4.66 0.31 7.45
C TRP A 38 -6.19 0.22 7.48
N ALA A 39 -6.73 -0.94 7.84
CA ALA A 39 -8.16 -1.23 7.88
C ALA A 39 -9.10 -0.23 8.56
N THR A 40 -8.70 0.32 9.68
CA THR A 40 -9.59 1.10 10.56
C THR A 40 -9.38 2.60 10.44
N GLY A 41 -8.32 3.05 9.73
CA GLY A 41 -7.81 4.42 9.82
C GLY A 41 -8.29 5.42 8.77
N CYS A 42 -8.71 5.01 7.57
CA CYS A 42 -8.88 5.96 6.45
C CYS A 42 -10.33 6.30 6.06
N ASP A 43 -11.31 6.05 6.92
CA ASP A 43 -12.54 6.85 6.81
C ASP A 43 -12.23 8.24 7.40
N ILE A 44 -12.42 9.32 6.63
CA ILE A 44 -12.25 10.71 7.09
C ILE A 44 -13.12 11.01 8.34
N SER A 45 -14.12 10.17 8.61
CA SER A 45 -14.97 10.21 9.80
C SER A 45 -14.51 9.31 10.97
N GLY A 46 -13.43 8.54 10.81
CA GLY A 46 -13.10 7.39 11.65
C GLY A 46 -11.96 7.56 12.66
N MET A 47 -11.33 8.74 12.77
CA MET A 47 -10.21 8.98 13.71
C MET A 47 -10.52 8.59 15.16
N ASP A 48 -11.78 8.71 15.58
CA ASP A 48 -12.24 8.35 16.92
C ASP A 48 -12.36 6.84 17.14
N LEU A 49 -12.43 6.05 16.06
CA LEU A 49 -12.51 4.58 16.08
C LEU A 49 -11.14 3.92 16.09
N ILE A 50 -10.06 4.68 15.87
CA ILE A 50 -8.69 4.20 15.87
C ILE A 50 -8.25 3.98 17.33
N SER A 51 -7.80 2.77 17.64
CA SER A 51 -7.16 2.44 18.92
C SER A 51 -6.02 3.41 19.19
N SER A 52 -5.88 3.90 20.42
CA SER A 52 -4.92 4.96 20.79
C SER A 52 -3.48 4.68 20.33
N TYR A 53 -3.10 3.40 20.28
CA TYR A 53 -1.82 2.90 19.81
C TYR A 53 -1.54 3.06 18.30
N MET A 54 -2.58 3.20 17.47
CA MET A 54 -2.46 3.33 16.01
C MET A 54 -2.54 4.77 15.50
N ARG A 55 -2.94 5.71 16.38
CA ARG A 55 -3.04 7.14 16.03
C ARG A 55 -1.71 7.74 15.55
N PRO A 56 -0.54 7.43 16.13
CA PRO A 56 0.72 8.02 15.67
C PRO A 56 1.10 7.60 14.25
N LEU A 57 0.87 6.34 13.88
CA LEU A 57 1.15 5.85 12.53
C LEU A 57 0.22 6.48 11.50
N TYR A 58 -1.05 6.70 11.86
CA TYR A 58 -2.03 7.36 10.99
C TYR A 58 -1.69 8.84 10.79
N GLN A 59 -1.26 9.51 11.87
CA GLN A 59 -0.81 10.90 11.80
C GLN A 59 0.35 11.05 10.80
N VAL A 60 1.31 10.13 10.79
CA VAL A 60 2.42 10.14 9.82
C VAL A 60 1.92 10.08 8.37
N LEU A 61 0.87 9.32 8.08
CA LEU A 61 0.28 9.28 6.73
C LEU A 61 -0.42 10.59 6.37
N LEU A 62 -1.17 11.18 7.32
CA LEU A 62 -1.83 12.46 7.10
C LEU A 62 -0.82 13.58 6.90
N ASP A 63 0.18 13.65 7.77
CA ASP A 63 1.28 14.62 7.69
C ASP A 63 2.00 14.49 6.35
N TYR A 64 2.23 13.26 5.87
CA TYR A 64 2.81 13.03 4.54
C TYR A 64 1.98 13.65 3.41
N PHE A 65 0.65 13.47 3.42
CA PHE A 65 -0.20 14.06 2.40
C PHE A 65 -0.32 15.58 2.53
N ASP A 66 -0.34 16.10 3.75
CA ASP A 66 -0.42 17.54 4.00
C ASP A 66 0.88 18.23 3.58
N GLU A 67 2.04 17.65 3.90
CA GLU A 67 3.37 18.10 3.41
C GLU A 67 3.42 18.10 1.89
N MET A 68 2.95 17.03 1.23
CA MET A 68 2.85 16.99 -0.23
C MET A 68 1.96 18.11 -0.78
N GLU A 69 0.78 18.33 -0.21
CA GLU A 69 -0.13 19.40 -0.66
C GLU A 69 0.49 20.78 -0.49
N GLU A 70 1.19 21.04 0.62
CA GLU A 70 1.90 22.30 0.87
C GLU A 70 3.01 22.56 -0.15
N GLU A 71 3.82 21.55 -0.46
CA GLU A 71 4.90 21.65 -1.45
C GLU A 71 4.33 21.94 -2.84
N LEU A 72 3.31 21.18 -3.26
CA LEU A 72 2.71 21.24 -4.59
C LEU A 72 1.75 22.42 -4.79
N THR A 73 1.40 23.13 -3.71
CA THR A 73 0.57 24.35 -3.78
C THR A 73 1.29 25.44 -4.58
N LYS A 74 2.62 25.51 -4.48
CA LYS A 74 3.43 26.49 -5.21
C LYS A 74 3.35 26.31 -6.72
N ASP A 75 3.16 25.07 -7.17
CA ASP A 75 3.10 24.69 -8.57
C ASP A 75 1.65 24.62 -9.10
N GLY A 76 0.64 24.88 -8.25
CA GLY A 76 -0.78 24.87 -8.61
C GLY A 76 -1.38 23.47 -8.82
N ILE A 77 -0.63 22.42 -8.49
CA ILE A 77 -1.01 21.01 -8.76
C ILE A 77 -1.39 20.23 -7.50
N ALA A 78 -1.47 20.88 -6.33
CA ALA A 78 -1.87 20.25 -5.07
C ALA A 78 -3.19 19.45 -5.15
N HIS A 79 -4.12 19.89 -6.01
CA HIS A 79 -5.39 19.19 -6.24
C HIS A 79 -5.24 17.75 -6.76
N TYR A 80 -4.08 17.37 -7.33
CA TYR A 80 -3.82 16.00 -7.76
C TYR A 80 -3.50 15.04 -6.60
N VAL A 81 -3.13 15.55 -5.42
CA VAL A 81 -2.94 14.71 -4.21
C VAL A 81 -4.22 13.95 -3.85
N TYR A 82 -5.38 14.48 -4.23
CA TYR A 82 -6.67 13.79 -4.18
C TYR A 82 -6.64 12.37 -4.79
N TYR A 83 -5.98 12.19 -5.93
CA TYR A 83 -5.88 10.88 -6.59
C TYR A 83 -5.06 9.89 -5.77
N ALA A 84 -3.97 10.34 -5.15
CA ALA A 84 -3.17 9.53 -4.24
C ALA A 84 -3.96 9.13 -2.99
N LYS A 85 -4.72 10.07 -2.40
CA LYS A 85 -5.62 9.82 -1.26
C LYS A 85 -6.71 8.76 -1.60
N ILE A 86 -7.26 8.76 -2.81
CA ILE A 86 -8.22 7.73 -3.26
C ILE A 86 -7.58 6.34 -3.34
N GLU A 87 -6.44 6.21 -4.01
CA GLU A 87 -5.82 4.89 -4.19
C GLU A 87 -5.30 4.33 -2.87
N THR A 88 -4.80 5.19 -1.98
CA THR A 88 -4.43 4.82 -0.61
C THR A 88 -5.63 4.23 0.14
N ASN A 89 -6.80 4.88 0.03
CA ASN A 89 -8.04 4.38 0.59
C ASN A 89 -8.47 3.01 0.05
N LYS A 90 -8.32 2.79 -1.28
CA LYS A 90 -8.61 1.49 -1.89
C LYS A 90 -7.65 0.42 -1.37
N TRP A 91 -6.35 0.72 -1.36
CA TRP A 91 -5.30 -0.19 -0.87
C TRP A 91 -5.60 -0.63 0.56
N ILE A 92 -5.88 0.32 1.44
CA ILE A 92 -6.26 0.11 2.83
C ILE A 92 -7.41 -0.88 3.00
N LYS A 93 -8.50 -0.69 2.24
CA LYS A 93 -9.68 -1.57 2.32
C LYS A 93 -9.38 -3.00 1.88
N ARG A 94 -8.41 -3.19 0.99
CA ARG A 94 -7.99 -4.51 0.49
C ARG A 94 -7.08 -5.19 1.48
N TYR A 95 -6.20 -4.43 2.11
CA TYR A 95 -5.34 -4.92 3.18
C TYR A 95 -6.15 -5.34 4.42
N LEU A 96 -7.24 -4.62 4.76
CA LEU A 96 -8.21 -5.05 5.77
C LEU A 96 -8.82 -6.41 5.44
N LYS A 97 -9.22 -6.61 4.18
CA LYS A 97 -9.84 -7.86 3.74
C LYS A 97 -8.91 -9.05 3.98
N GLU A 98 -7.61 -8.87 3.76
CA GLU A 98 -6.59 -9.88 4.06
C GLU A 98 -6.44 -10.12 5.57
N ALA A 99 -6.54 -9.07 6.40
CA ALA A 99 -6.61 -9.20 7.86
C ALA A 99 -7.81 -10.03 8.32
N GLU A 100 -9.00 -9.76 7.76
CA GLU A 100 -10.22 -10.51 8.06
C GLU A 100 -10.05 -11.98 7.70
N TRP A 101 -9.47 -12.26 6.53
CA TRP A 101 -9.21 -13.63 6.09
C TRP A 101 -8.25 -14.35 7.04
N LEU A 102 -7.19 -13.69 7.49
CA LEU A 102 -6.28 -14.26 8.47
C LEU A 102 -6.97 -14.52 9.82
N LYS A 103 -7.68 -13.52 10.35
CA LYS A 103 -8.37 -13.63 11.64
C LYS A 103 -9.40 -14.78 11.69
N ASP A 104 -10.13 -14.97 10.59
CA ASP A 104 -11.21 -15.96 10.50
C ASP A 104 -10.73 -17.29 9.86
N ASP A 105 -9.42 -17.49 9.68
CA ASP A 105 -8.81 -18.65 9.01
C ASP A 105 -9.40 -18.97 7.62
N ILE A 106 -9.80 -17.93 6.89
CA ILE A 106 -10.39 -18.04 5.56
C ILE A 106 -9.30 -18.13 4.50
N ILE A 107 -9.31 -19.24 3.76
CA ILE A 107 -8.58 -19.35 2.49
C ILE A 107 -9.57 -19.04 1.35
N PRO A 108 -9.47 -17.89 0.66
CA PRO A 108 -10.38 -17.50 -0.41
C PRO A 108 -10.16 -18.32 -1.69
N LYS A 109 -11.01 -18.12 -2.70
CA LYS A 109 -10.79 -18.67 -4.05
C LYS A 109 -9.69 -17.90 -4.78
N CYS A 110 -9.02 -18.53 -5.72
CA CYS A 110 -7.91 -17.94 -6.49
C CYS A 110 -8.31 -16.62 -7.16
N GLU A 111 -9.47 -16.56 -7.81
CA GLU A 111 -9.95 -15.33 -8.46
C GLU A 111 -10.27 -14.21 -7.46
N GLU A 112 -10.82 -14.57 -6.31
CA GLU A 112 -11.13 -13.60 -5.25
C GLU A 112 -9.85 -13.04 -4.63
N TYR A 113 -8.90 -13.93 -4.31
CA TYR A 113 -7.57 -13.56 -3.84
C TYR A 113 -6.89 -12.62 -4.83
N LYS A 114 -6.79 -13.00 -6.11
CA LYS A 114 -6.12 -12.20 -7.14
C LYS A 114 -6.71 -10.80 -7.26
N ARG A 115 -8.04 -10.65 -7.24
CA ARG A 115 -8.70 -9.34 -7.30
C ARG A 115 -8.37 -8.47 -6.10
N ASN A 116 -8.26 -9.05 -4.91
CA ASN A 116 -7.88 -8.31 -3.70
C ASN A 116 -6.39 -7.95 -3.71
N ALA A 117 -5.55 -8.97 -3.88
CA ALA A 117 -4.10 -8.90 -3.74
C ALA A 117 -3.43 -8.04 -4.82
N THR A 118 -4.05 -7.90 -6.00
CA THR A 118 -3.61 -6.98 -7.07
C THR A 118 -3.61 -5.53 -6.59
N ILE A 119 -4.60 -5.13 -5.79
CA ILE A 119 -4.67 -3.75 -5.26
C ILE A 119 -3.86 -3.65 -3.96
N ALA A 120 -3.79 -4.71 -3.16
CA ALA A 120 -3.08 -4.76 -1.88
C ALA A 120 -1.55 -4.55 -1.97
N ILE A 121 -0.94 -4.62 -3.16
CA ILE A 121 0.51 -4.39 -3.37
C ILE A 121 0.91 -2.91 -3.51
N SER A 122 -0.01 -1.96 -3.35
CA SER A 122 0.21 -0.49 -3.40
C SER A 122 0.85 0.08 -4.68
N ASN A 123 1.18 -0.73 -5.69
CA ASN A 123 1.79 -0.29 -6.94
C ASN A 123 1.05 0.88 -7.61
N GLN A 124 -0.28 0.84 -7.63
CA GLN A 124 -1.11 1.90 -8.21
C GLN A 124 -0.95 3.24 -7.47
N MET A 125 -0.92 3.19 -6.13
CA MET A 125 -0.71 4.36 -5.28
C MET A 125 0.68 4.96 -5.50
N ILE A 126 1.71 4.10 -5.57
CA ILE A 126 3.10 4.53 -5.81
C ILE A 126 3.20 5.23 -7.17
N LEU A 127 2.65 4.62 -8.23
CA LEU A 127 2.68 5.20 -9.58
C LEU A 127 2.01 6.58 -9.63
N ILE A 128 0.83 6.74 -9.04
CA ILE A 128 0.14 8.05 -8.99
C ILE A 128 0.97 9.07 -8.22
N THR A 129 1.54 8.69 -7.09
CA THR A 129 2.36 9.58 -6.26
C THR A 129 3.61 10.02 -7.01
N SER A 130 4.30 9.09 -7.70
CA SER A 130 5.46 9.40 -8.53
C SER A 130 5.11 10.38 -9.64
N LEU A 131 3.98 10.18 -10.32
CA LEU A 131 3.52 11.09 -11.38
C LEU A 131 3.23 12.49 -10.85
N ILE A 132 2.60 12.61 -9.67
CA ILE A 132 2.34 13.90 -9.05
C ILE A 132 3.65 14.66 -8.79
N VAL A 133 4.67 13.97 -8.27
CA VAL A 133 5.98 14.56 -7.93
C VAL A 133 6.81 14.90 -9.17
N GLU A 134 6.69 14.14 -10.26
CA GLU A 134 7.43 14.42 -11.50
C GLU A 134 7.00 15.72 -12.19
N GLY A 135 5.80 16.23 -11.91
CA GLY A 135 5.40 17.65 -12.07
C GLY A 135 5.34 18.23 -13.50
N GLU A 136 6.00 17.63 -14.49
CA GLU A 136 6.04 18.13 -15.86
C GLU A 136 5.10 17.30 -16.76
N PHE A 137 4.01 17.93 -17.23
CA PHE A 137 3.09 17.44 -18.30
C PHE A 137 2.02 16.39 -17.93
N ILE A 138 1.52 16.37 -16.70
CA ILE A 138 0.45 15.41 -16.34
C ILE A 138 -0.90 16.10 -16.20
N SER A 139 -1.85 15.67 -17.03
CA SER A 139 -3.21 16.15 -17.05
C SER A 139 -4.14 15.29 -16.19
N LYS A 140 -5.28 15.85 -15.79
CA LYS A 140 -6.35 15.13 -15.08
C LYS A 140 -6.74 13.83 -15.78
N GLU A 141 -6.82 13.86 -17.11
CA GLU A 141 -7.16 12.71 -17.96
C GLU A 141 -6.13 11.58 -17.80
N THR A 142 -4.86 11.90 -17.55
CA THR A 142 -3.82 10.90 -17.31
C THR A 142 -4.09 10.12 -16.01
N PHE A 143 -4.47 10.81 -14.94
CA PHE A 143 -4.85 10.16 -13.68
C PHE A 143 -6.13 9.33 -13.83
N GLU A 144 -7.14 9.86 -14.51
CA GLU A 144 -8.41 9.16 -14.74
C GLU A 144 -8.21 7.89 -15.58
N TRP A 145 -7.41 7.97 -16.65
CA TRP A 145 -7.03 6.82 -17.46
C TRP A 145 -6.25 5.79 -16.63
N MET A 146 -5.28 6.24 -15.84
CA MET A 146 -4.47 5.34 -15.03
C MET A 146 -5.31 4.56 -14.01
N ILE A 147 -6.27 5.23 -13.37
CA ILE A 147 -7.12 4.63 -12.32
C ILE A 147 -8.20 3.71 -12.90
N ASN A 148 -8.80 4.08 -14.04
CA ASN A 148 -10.02 3.42 -14.52
C ASN A 148 -9.80 2.55 -15.77
N GLU A 149 -8.79 2.85 -16.59
CA GLU A 149 -8.67 2.31 -17.95
C GLU A 149 -7.34 1.57 -18.20
N SER A 150 -6.33 1.77 -17.34
CA SER A 150 -5.03 1.13 -17.50
C SER A 150 -5.12 -0.38 -17.29
N LEU A 151 -4.71 -1.14 -18.31
CA LEU A 151 -4.52 -2.59 -18.24
C LEU A 151 -3.14 -2.97 -17.71
N ILE A 152 -2.15 -2.11 -17.91
CA ILE A 152 -0.75 -2.38 -17.60
C ILE A 152 -0.53 -2.40 -16.09
N ALA A 153 -1.09 -1.43 -15.37
CA ALA A 153 -0.84 -1.30 -13.94
C ALA A 153 -1.44 -2.46 -13.12
N PRO A 154 -2.68 -2.91 -13.35
CA PRO A 154 -3.21 -4.11 -12.68
C PRO A 154 -2.45 -5.39 -13.07
N ALA A 155 -2.07 -5.56 -14.34
CA ALA A 155 -1.32 -6.73 -14.77
C ALA A 155 0.07 -6.81 -14.11
N SER A 156 0.80 -5.69 -14.08
CA SER A 156 2.09 -5.58 -13.40
C SER A 156 1.96 -5.86 -11.91
N SER A 157 0.94 -5.30 -11.26
CA SER A 157 0.66 -5.51 -9.84
C SER A 157 0.36 -6.97 -9.52
N LEU A 158 -0.42 -7.65 -10.35
CA LEU A 158 -0.69 -9.08 -10.20
C LEU A 158 0.58 -9.92 -10.35
N ILE A 159 1.41 -9.65 -11.36
CA ILE A 159 2.69 -10.36 -11.55
C ILE A 159 3.60 -10.16 -10.33
N ASN A 160 3.73 -8.92 -9.85
CA ASN A 160 4.55 -8.61 -8.69
C ASN A 160 4.04 -9.32 -7.42
N ARG A 161 2.72 -9.34 -7.22
CA ARG A 161 2.07 -10.04 -6.12
C ARG A 161 2.35 -11.55 -6.15
N LEU A 162 2.06 -12.19 -7.27
CA LEU A 162 2.28 -13.64 -7.42
C LEU A 162 3.76 -14.01 -7.25
N LYS A 163 4.67 -13.19 -7.77
CA LYS A 163 6.10 -13.38 -7.58
C LYS A 163 6.50 -13.24 -6.11
N GLY A 164 5.96 -12.24 -5.41
CA GLY A 164 6.14 -12.04 -3.98
C GLY A 164 5.66 -13.25 -3.17
N ASP A 165 4.47 -13.75 -3.47
CA ASP A 165 3.88 -14.92 -2.80
C ASP A 165 4.73 -16.18 -3.03
N ILE A 166 5.27 -16.38 -4.23
CA ILE A 166 6.15 -17.53 -4.53
C ILE A 166 7.50 -17.43 -3.80
N ILE A 167 8.15 -16.27 -3.86
CA ILE A 167 9.48 -16.07 -3.26
C ILE A 167 9.40 -16.05 -1.73
N GLY A 168 8.38 -15.39 -1.19
CA GLY A 168 8.18 -15.21 0.25
C GLY A 168 7.61 -16.43 0.96
N HIS A 169 7.04 -17.39 0.22
CA HIS A 169 6.23 -18.48 0.77
C HIS A 169 6.86 -19.17 1.99
N GLU A 170 8.11 -19.63 1.86
CA GLU A 170 8.76 -20.41 2.91
C GLU A 170 8.98 -19.61 4.19
N HIS A 171 9.30 -18.32 4.07
CA HIS A 171 9.51 -17.44 5.21
C HIS A 171 8.17 -17.02 5.83
N GLU A 172 7.16 -16.78 4.99
CA GLU A 172 5.83 -16.39 5.45
C GLU A 172 5.15 -17.50 6.26
N GLN A 173 5.38 -18.78 5.93
CA GLN A 173 4.90 -19.94 6.69
C GLN A 173 5.61 -20.15 8.03
N GLN A 174 6.71 -19.45 8.33
CA GLN A 174 7.42 -19.56 9.62
C GLN A 174 6.78 -18.69 10.71
N ARG A 175 5.83 -17.82 10.35
CA ARG A 175 5.09 -16.95 11.27
C ARG A 175 3.60 -17.10 11.02
N GLU A 176 2.79 -16.61 11.95
CA GLU A 176 1.35 -16.49 11.71
C GLU A 176 1.13 -15.53 10.52
N HIS A 177 0.65 -16.07 9.41
CA HIS A 177 0.46 -15.32 8.18
C HIS A 177 -0.79 -15.79 7.43
N GLY A 178 -1.42 -14.85 6.71
CA GLY A 178 -2.58 -15.13 5.88
C GLY A 178 -2.25 -16.06 4.71
N ALA A 179 -3.29 -16.70 4.17
CA ALA A 179 -3.17 -17.54 2.99
C ALA A 179 -2.65 -16.74 1.80
N SER A 180 -1.54 -17.19 1.19
CA SER A 180 -1.02 -16.63 -0.06
C SER A 180 -1.75 -17.24 -1.27
N PHE A 181 -1.37 -16.83 -2.48
CA PHE A 181 -1.89 -17.48 -3.69
C PHE A 181 -1.64 -18.99 -3.72
N ILE A 182 -0.54 -19.47 -3.11
CA ILE A 182 -0.20 -20.91 -3.08
C ILE A 182 -1.26 -21.69 -2.32
N GLU A 183 -1.65 -21.25 -1.12
CA GLU A 183 -2.71 -21.88 -0.32
C GLU A 183 -4.05 -21.85 -1.05
N CYS A 184 -4.38 -20.72 -1.69
CA CYS A 184 -5.60 -20.57 -2.48
C CYS A 184 -5.63 -21.60 -3.63
N TYR A 185 -4.52 -21.73 -4.35
CA TYR A 185 -4.39 -22.66 -5.48
C TYR A 185 -4.45 -24.13 -5.03
N MET A 186 -3.71 -24.48 -3.98
CA MET A 186 -3.71 -25.83 -3.43
C MET A 186 -5.12 -26.24 -2.95
N LYS A 187 -5.84 -25.34 -2.27
CA LYS A 187 -7.21 -25.59 -1.80
C LYS A 187 -8.20 -25.78 -2.95
N GLU A 188 -8.14 -24.90 -3.96
CA GLU A 188 -9.11 -24.90 -5.06
C GLU A 188 -8.90 -26.07 -6.03
N TYR A 189 -7.65 -26.38 -6.36
CA TYR A 189 -7.31 -27.40 -7.36
C TYR A 189 -6.83 -28.73 -6.79
N ARG A 190 -6.77 -28.86 -5.45
CA ARG A 190 -6.23 -30.05 -4.75
C ARG A 190 -4.81 -30.40 -5.20
N ALA A 191 -4.01 -29.37 -5.49
CA ALA A 191 -2.62 -29.52 -5.91
C ALA A 191 -1.69 -29.66 -4.70
N SER A 192 -0.51 -30.25 -4.93
CA SER A 192 0.62 -30.13 -4.00
C SER A 192 1.43 -28.88 -4.34
N LYS A 193 2.19 -28.38 -3.36
CA LYS A 193 3.21 -27.34 -3.58
C LYS A 193 4.26 -27.79 -4.59
#